data_AF-A0A355GQN1-F1
#
_entry.id   AF-A0A355GQN1-F1
#
_cell.length_a   1.000
_cell.length_b   1.000
_cell.length_c   1.000
_cell.angle_alpha   90.00
_cell.angle_beta   90.00
_cell.angle_gamma   90.00
#
_symmetry.space_group_name_H-M   'P 1'
#
loop_
_entity.id
_entity.type
_entity.pdbx_description
1 polymer ?
#
loop_
_entity_poly.entity_id
_entity_poly.type
_entity_poly.pdbx_seq_one_letter_code
_entity_poly.pdbx_strand_id
1 'polypeptide(L)'
;FCKIGRGDIPSQTVYQDDTVMAIEDINPVAPVHILIIPKEHIPSAADLNQGHAEMLGKVFAAAAQIATKKGIAEQGFRIVTNHGLFGGQA
;
A
#
# COMPACT_ATOMS: atom_id res chain seq x y z
N PHE A 1 8.29 -6.68 -3.04
CA PHE A 1 8.31 -5.71 -1.92
C PHE A 1 9.14 -6.12 -0.69
N CYS A 2 9.32 -7.40 -0.35
CA CYS A 2 10.01 -7.78 0.91
C CYS A 2 11.44 -7.21 1.07
N LYS A 3 12.21 -7.10 -0.02
CA LYS A 3 13.54 -6.45 0.01
C LYS A 3 13.46 -4.97 0.39
N ILE A 4 12.45 -4.25 -0.10
CA ILE A 4 12.18 -2.86 0.27
C ILE A 4 11.77 -2.78 1.75
N GLY A 5 10.87 -3.66 2.20
CA GLY A 5 10.41 -3.69 3.59
C GLY A 5 11.51 -3.98 4.62
N ARG A 6 12.59 -4.68 4.21
CA ARG A 6 13.79 -4.91 5.02
C ARG A 6 14.85 -3.81 4.90
N GLY A 7 14.69 -2.88 3.96
CA GLY A 7 15.69 -1.85 3.67
C GLY A 7 16.86 -2.31 2.79
N ASP A 8 16.77 -3.50 2.18
CA ASP A 8 17.82 -4.05 1.30
C ASP A 8 17.95 -3.24 0.00
N ILE A 9 16.88 -2.54 -0.41
CA ILE A 9 16.79 -1.72 -1.62
C ILE A 9 16.18 -0.37 -1.24
N PRO A 10 16.73 0.76 -1.73
CA PRO A 10 16.17 2.07 -1.44
C PRO A 10 14.74 2.22 -1.96
N SER A 11 13.94 2.97 -1.23
CA SER A 11 12.59 3.38 -1.65
C SER A 11 12.25 4.74 -1.02
N GLN A 12 11.36 5.50 -1.66
CA GLN A 12 10.82 6.71 -1.06
C GLN A 12 9.67 6.35 -0.13
N THR A 13 9.99 6.11 1.14
CA THR A 13 8.98 5.78 2.16
C THR A 13 8.24 7.04 2.60
N VAL A 14 6.92 7.03 2.50
CA VAL A 14 6.04 8.14 2.93
C VAL A 14 5.30 7.84 4.23
N TYR A 15 5.22 6.57 4.61
CA TYR A 15 4.62 6.11 5.85
C TYR A 15 5.19 4.74 6.22
N GLN A 16 5.40 4.49 7.51
CA GLN A 16 5.76 3.18 8.02
C GLN A 16 5.38 3.07 9.50
N ASP A 17 4.77 1.95 9.87
CA ASP A 17 4.57 1.54 11.26
C ASP A 17 4.97 0.05 11.42
N ASP A 18 4.56 -0.62 12.50
CA ASP A 18 4.90 -2.03 12.73
C ASP A 18 4.19 -3.01 11.80
N THR A 19 3.08 -2.64 11.16
CA THR A 19 2.23 -3.53 10.36
C THR A 19 2.28 -3.21 8.86
N VAL A 20 2.42 -1.94 8.49
CA VAL A 20 2.25 -1.43 7.12
C VAL A 20 3.39 -0.48 6.76
N MET A 21 3.78 -0.49 5.48
CA MET A 21 4.69 0.46 4.87
C MET A 21 4.01 1.07 3.64
N ALA A 22 4.26 2.34 3.36
CA ALA A 22 3.83 2.97 2.12
C ALA A 22 4.99 3.69 1.44
N ILE A 23 5.09 3.51 0.12
CA ILE A 23 6.17 4.06 -0.71
C ILE A 23 5.59 4.77 -1.93
N GLU A 24 6.32 5.75 -2.46
CA GLU A 24 5.99 6.29 -3.78
C GLU A 24 6.22 5.22 -4.86
N ASP A 25 5.28 5.11 -5.80
CA ASP A 25 5.46 4.25 -6.96
C ASP A 25 6.57 4.82 -7.85
N ILE A 26 7.47 3.95 -8.33
CA ILE A 26 8.56 4.33 -9.24
C ILE A 26 8.04 4.70 -10.64
N ASN A 27 6.86 4.19 -11.02
CA ASN A 27 6.18 4.46 -12.28
C ASN A 27 4.77 5.04 -12.00
N PRO A 28 4.67 6.29 -11.52
CA PRO A 28 3.40 6.87 -11.10
C PRO A 28 2.45 7.08 -12.30
N VAL A 29 1.18 6.67 -12.14
CA VAL A 29 0.11 6.88 -13.15
C VAL A 29 -0.82 8.05 -12.81
N ALA A 30 -0.54 8.75 -11.72
CA ALA A 30 -1.26 9.93 -11.24
C ALA A 30 -0.29 10.85 -10.47
N PRO A 31 -0.62 12.14 -10.25
CA PRO A 31 0.24 13.07 -9.50
C PRO A 31 0.61 12.59 -8.09
N VAL A 32 -0.28 11.81 -7.45
CA VAL A 32 -0.01 11.06 -6.23
C VAL A 32 -0.29 9.60 -6.51
N HIS A 33 0.74 8.76 -6.49
CA HIS A 33 0.62 7.31 -6.65
C HIS A 33 1.49 6.62 -5.60
N ILE A 34 0.83 5.99 -4.62
CA ILE A 34 1.46 5.41 -3.44
C ILE A 34 1.06 3.94 -3.34
N LEU A 35 2.06 3.08 -3.13
CA LEU A 35 1.86 1.66 -2.83
C LEU A 35 1.85 1.47 -1.32
N ILE A 36 0.74 0.95 -0.78
CA ILE A 36 0.58 0.62 0.63
C ILE A 36 0.64 -0.89 0.77
N ILE A 37 1.61 -1.38 1.54
CA ILE A 37 2.03 -2.78 1.54
C ILE A 37 2.08 -3.28 2.99
N PRO A 38 1.38 -4.37 3.32
CA PRO A 38 1.56 -5.04 4.61
C PRO A 38 3.00 -5.55 4.76
N LYS A 39 3.56 -5.46 5.98
CA LYS A 39 4.88 -6.05 6.28
C LYS A 39 4.84 -7.57 6.28
N GLU A 40 3.71 -8.14 6.67
CA GLU A 40 3.44 -9.57 6.49
C GLU A 40 3.40 -9.90 4.98
N HIS A 41 4.08 -10.96 4.58
CA HIS A 41 4.07 -11.38 3.18
C HIS A 41 2.80 -12.18 2.87
N ILE A 42 1.87 -11.52 2.17
CA ILE A 42 0.64 -12.13 1.66
C ILE A 42 0.71 -12.06 0.12
N PRO A 43 0.70 -13.21 -0.59
CA PRO A 43 0.95 -13.22 -2.03
C PRO A 43 -0.06 -12.39 -2.85
N SER A 44 -1.33 -12.41 -2.45
CA SER A 44 -2.39 -11.65 -3.12
C SER A 44 -3.60 -11.42 -2.23
N ALA A 45 -4.54 -10.60 -2.71
CA ALA A 45 -5.82 -10.41 -2.02
C ALA A 45 -6.65 -11.71 -1.90
N ALA A 46 -6.42 -12.72 -2.75
CA ALA A 46 -7.11 -14.01 -2.65
C ALA A 46 -6.63 -14.88 -1.47
N ASP A 47 -5.46 -14.56 -0.91
CA ASP A 47 -4.87 -15.27 0.23
C ASP A 47 -5.28 -14.64 1.58
N LEU A 48 -6.16 -13.64 1.54
CA LEU A 48 -6.69 -12.97 2.73
C LEU A 48 -7.74 -13.84 3.43
N ASN A 49 -7.75 -13.80 4.76
CA ASN A 49 -8.75 -14.45 5.60
C ASN A 49 -9.13 -13.53 6.77
N GLN A 50 -10.06 -13.98 7.62
CA GLN A 50 -10.57 -13.17 8.75
C GLN A 50 -9.49 -12.76 9.76
N GLY A 51 -8.40 -13.52 9.89
CA GLY A 51 -7.26 -13.16 10.73
C GLY A 51 -6.52 -11.91 10.27
N HIS A 52 -6.65 -11.52 8.99
CA HIS A 52 -6.00 -10.34 8.44
C HIS A 52 -6.85 -9.05 8.57
N ALA A 53 -8.04 -9.12 9.16
CA ALA A 53 -8.98 -7.99 9.21
C ALA A 53 -8.38 -6.74 9.88
N GLU A 54 -7.66 -6.90 10.98
CA GLU A 54 -7.02 -5.77 11.68
C GLU A 54 -5.95 -5.11 10.79
N MET A 55 -5.10 -5.90 10.14
CA MET A 55 -4.07 -5.41 9.23
C MET A 55 -4.69 -4.65 8.05
N LEU A 56 -5.76 -5.17 7.45
CA LEU A 56 -6.47 -4.48 6.37
C LEU A 56 -7.05 -3.15 6.84
N GLY A 57 -7.60 -3.08 8.06
CA GLY A 57 -8.02 -1.83 8.68
C GLY A 57 -6.88 -0.81 8.76
N LYS A 58 -5.68 -1.25 9.16
CA LYS A 58 -4.47 -0.40 9.19
C LYS A 58 -4.04 0.06 7.80
N VAL A 59 -4.17 -0.76 6.77
CA VAL A 59 -3.89 -0.36 5.37
C VAL A 59 -4.78 0.80 4.94
N PHE A 60 -6.10 0.72 5.18
CA PHE A 60 -7.02 1.81 4.84
C PHE A 60 -6.83 3.05 5.72
N ALA A 61 -6.52 2.87 7.01
CA ALA A 61 -6.19 3.98 7.89
C ALA A 61 -4.92 4.73 7.43
N ALA A 62 -3.89 4.00 7.02
CA ALA A 62 -2.67 4.58 6.45
C ALA A 62 -2.99 5.36 5.16
N ALA A 63 -3.83 4.82 4.28
CA ALA A 63 -4.26 5.49 3.05
C ALA A 63 -4.90 6.86 3.34
N ALA A 64 -5.83 6.91 4.30
CA ALA A 64 -6.49 8.16 4.71
C ALA A 64 -5.48 9.18 5.27
N GLN A 65 -4.57 8.75 6.15
CA GLN A 65 -3.54 9.63 6.70
C GLN A 65 -2.59 10.18 5.63
N ILE A 66 -2.18 9.34 4.69
CA ILE A 66 -1.32 9.73 3.57
C ILE A 66 -2.05 10.74 2.67
N ALA A 67 -3.33 10.48 2.37
CA ALA A 67 -4.15 11.39 1.57
C ALA A 67 -4.26 12.79 2.21
N THR A 68 -4.46 12.86 3.54
CA THR A 68 -4.44 14.13 4.27
C THR A 68 -3.07 14.80 4.18
N LYS A 69 -1.98 14.08 4.44
CA LYS A 69 -0.60 14.61 4.40
C LYS A 69 -0.19 15.11 3.00
N LYS A 70 -0.69 14.48 1.95
CA LYS A 70 -0.45 14.86 0.55
C LYS A 70 -1.44 15.93 0.04
N GLY A 71 -2.41 16.36 0.87
CA GLY A 71 -3.36 17.42 0.52
C GLY A 71 -4.44 17.02 -0.49
N ILE A 72 -4.69 15.71 -0.66
CA ILE A 72 -5.64 15.17 -1.65
C ILE A 72 -6.94 14.63 -1.02
N ALA A 73 -7.04 14.60 0.32
CA ALA A 73 -8.18 13.99 1.02
C ALA A 73 -9.54 14.55 0.57
N GLU A 74 -9.67 15.89 0.49
CA GLU A 74 -10.93 16.55 0.12
C GLU A 74 -11.25 16.47 -1.37
N GLN A 75 -10.24 16.41 -2.25
CA GLN A 75 -10.43 16.25 -3.69
C GLN A 75 -10.79 14.81 -4.06
N GLY A 76 -10.44 13.87 -3.17
CA GLY A 76 -10.68 12.46 -3.34
C GLY A 76 -9.47 11.70 -3.88
N PHE A 77 -9.52 10.39 -3.70
CA PHE A 77 -8.51 9.45 -4.15
C PHE A 77 -9.16 8.09 -4.41
N ARG A 78 -8.42 7.19 -5.07
CA ARG A 78 -8.87 5.83 -5.37
C ARG A 78 -7.91 4.83 -4.74
N ILE A 79 -8.46 3.82 -4.08
CA ILE A 79 -7.70 2.65 -3.59
C ILE A 79 -7.99 1.49 -4.55
N VAL A 80 -6.94 0.82 -5.01
CA VAL A 80 -7.03 -0.33 -5.92
C VAL A 80 -6.12 -1.45 -5.39
N THR A 81 -6.62 -2.68 -5.46
CA THR A 81 -5.80 -3.89 -5.31
C THR A 81 -6.11 -4.82 -6.48
N ASN A 82 -5.07 -5.42 -7.04
CA ASN A 82 -5.17 -6.29 -8.19
C ASN A 82 -4.86 -7.73 -7.78
N HIS A 83 -5.53 -8.70 -8.40
CA HIS A 83 -5.25 -10.12 -8.19
C HIS A 83 -5.15 -10.85 -9.53
N GLY A 84 -4.08 -11.64 -9.67
CA GLY A 84 -3.87 -12.54 -10.80
C GLY A 84 -3.73 -11.84 -12.16
N LEU A 85 -3.75 -12.65 -13.22
CA LEU A 85 -3.58 -12.20 -14.60
C LEU A 85 -4.65 -11.19 -15.02
N PHE A 86 -5.91 -11.46 -14.72
CA PHE A 86 -7.04 -10.60 -15.10
C PHE A 86 -7.06 -9.27 -14.35
N GLY A 87 -6.54 -9.23 -13.13
CA GLY A 87 -6.35 -7.99 -12.38
C GLY A 87 -5.08 -7.23 -12.78
N GLY A 88 -4.16 -7.84 -13.53
CA GLY A 88 -2.87 -7.24 -13.86
C GLY A 88 -1.95 -7.09 -12.64
N GLN A 89 -1.92 -8.07 -11.74
CA GLN A 89 -0.99 -8.08 -10.61
C GLN A 89 0.45 -8.33 -11.10
N ALA A 90 1.41 -7.48 -10.69
CA ALA A 90 2.82 -7.54 -11.06
C ALA A 90 3.75 -7.21 -9.90
#